data_AF-A0A0G0PSU3-F1
#
_entry.id   AF-A0A0G0PSU3-F1
#
_cell.length_a   1.000
_cell.length_b   1.000
_cell.length_c   1.000
_cell.angle_alpha   90.00
_cell.angle_beta   90.00
_cell.angle_gamma   90.00
#
_symmetry.space_group_name_H-M   'P 1'
#
loop_
_entity.id
_entity.type
_entity.pdbx_description
1 polymer ?
#
loop_
_entity_poly.entity_id
_entity_poly.type
_entity_poly.pdbx_seq_one_letter_code
_entity_poly.pdbx_strand_id
1 'polypeptide(L)'
;MFIFIFLAVAASFFFNKKNEERRALEEKNIISNNASLKQLQAENSNLTDRRLVEYFKMASINDLEVCENREDVYDCKTSIARINNNRNYCHSENNEEIESQCLKMMIKMNSYPELKKCEVFEDDKYFNCLLNVFVVYAKDDCPSLLDEYSKAECNDVFNYLEIYQKYDMNLCSQISSEKIKKYCFAKILPLSQVRVGKKSLAENEEFAIDADKDGLSDSDEIAIYKTYPNNPDTDGDGYSDGEEVKNGFNPLGLGKLIQ
;
A
#
# COMPACT_ATOMS: atom_id res chain seq x y z
N MET A 1 -48.53 28.81 33.29
CA MET A 1 -47.59 29.11 32.20
C MET A 1 -46.23 28.42 32.41
N PHE A 2 -45.59 28.54 33.59
CA PHE A 2 -44.29 27.91 33.88
C PHE A 2 -44.27 26.36 33.81
N ILE A 3 -45.31 25.67 34.27
CA ILE A 3 -45.39 24.20 34.23
C ILE A 3 -45.42 23.66 32.78
N PHE A 4 -46.14 24.34 31.89
CA PHE A 4 -46.20 23.96 30.47
C PHE A 4 -44.87 24.18 29.75
N ILE A 5 -44.12 25.23 30.11
CA ILE A 5 -42.77 25.48 29.57
C ILE A 5 -41.80 24.39 30.05
N PHE A 6 -41.85 24.00 31.33
CA PHE A 6 -41.01 22.93 31.87
C PHE A 6 -41.31 21.56 31.21
N LEU A 7 -42.59 21.22 31.01
CA LEU A 7 -42.97 19.98 30.33
C LEU A 7 -42.53 19.96 28.86
N ALA A 8 -42.62 21.09 28.16
CA ALA A 8 -42.17 21.20 26.78
C ALA A 8 -40.64 21.05 26.66
N VAL A 9 -39.86 21.72 27.53
CA VAL A 9 -38.39 21.60 27.54
C VAL A 9 -37.96 20.18 27.89
N ALA A 10 -38.59 19.55 28.88
CA ALA A 10 -38.31 18.16 29.24
C ALA A 10 -38.64 17.21 28.07
N ALA A 11 -39.79 17.38 27.41
CA ALA A 11 -40.16 16.58 26.25
C ALA A 11 -39.15 16.74 25.11
N SER A 12 -38.76 17.97 24.75
CA SER A 12 -37.73 18.22 23.73
C SER A 12 -36.40 17.56 24.08
N PHE A 13 -35.98 17.58 25.34
CA PHE A 13 -34.77 16.91 25.81
C PHE A 13 -34.85 15.38 25.65
N PHE A 14 -35.96 14.76 26.07
CA PHE A 14 -36.18 13.32 25.90
C PHE A 14 -36.25 12.89 24.43
N PHE A 15 -36.92 13.68 23.59
CA PHE A 15 -36.98 13.43 22.14
C PHE A 15 -35.60 13.52 21.50
N ASN A 16 -34.79 14.52 21.87
CA ASN A 16 -33.45 14.68 21.34
C ASN A 16 -32.53 13.51 21.74
N LYS A 17 -32.54 13.12 23.02
CA LYS A 17 -31.77 11.97 23.52
C LYS A 17 -32.15 10.66 22.80
N LYS A 18 -33.45 10.41 22.60
CA LYS A 18 -33.92 9.22 21.89
C LYS A 18 -33.49 9.20 20.42
N ASN A 19 -33.39 10.38 19.78
CA ASN A 19 -32.90 10.49 18.41
C ASN A 19 -31.39 10.27 18.32
N GLU A 20 -30.61 10.77 19.29
CA GLU A 20 -29.18 10.51 19.39
C GLU A 20 -28.86 9.02 19.55
N GLU A 21 -29.60 8.32 20.42
CA GLU A 21 -29.46 6.87 20.62
C GLU A 21 -29.76 6.08 19.33
N ARG A 22 -30.78 6.49 18.57
CA ARG A 22 -31.08 5.87 17.26
C ARG A 22 -29.98 6.10 16.23
N ARG A 23 -29.46 7.33 16.12
CA ARG A 23 -28.35 7.64 15.20
C ARG A 23 -27.10 6.85 15.54
N ALA A 24 -26.76 6.75 16.82
CA ALA A 24 -25.61 5.95 17.26
C ALA A 24 -25.77 4.46 16.93
N LEU A 25 -26.99 3.91 17.04
CA LEU A 25 -27.28 2.54 16.63
C LEU A 25 -27.19 2.35 15.11
N GLU A 26 -27.69 3.31 14.33
CA GLU A 26 -27.56 3.30 12.86
C GLU A 26 -26.10 3.35 12.41
N GLU A 27 -25.29 4.24 13.00
CA GLU A 27 -23.86 4.33 12.72
C GLU A 27 -23.14 3.00 13.03
N LYS A 28 -23.41 2.42 14.20
CA LYS A 28 -22.88 1.10 14.58
C LYS A 28 -23.28 0.01 13.61
N ASN A 29 -24.53 0.01 13.13
CA ASN A 29 -25.00 -0.98 12.16
C ASN A 29 -24.34 -0.79 10.78
N ILE A 30 -24.13 0.44 10.33
CA ILE A 30 -23.40 0.73 9.08
C ILE A 30 -21.98 0.19 9.16
N ILE A 31 -21.29 0.49 10.27
CA ILE A 31 -19.93 0.02 10.49
C ILE A 31 -19.91 -1.51 10.61
N SER A 32 -20.86 -2.12 11.34
CA SER A 32 -20.92 -3.57 11.49
C SER A 32 -21.26 -4.33 10.20
N ASN A 33 -21.76 -3.67 9.17
CA ASN A 33 -22.17 -4.32 7.94
C ASN A 33 -21.26 -4.00 6.74
N ASN A 34 -20.37 -3.01 6.87
CA ASN A 34 -19.43 -2.62 5.83
C ASN A 34 -17.99 -3.04 6.21
N ALA A 35 -17.40 -3.95 5.43
CA ALA A 35 -16.07 -4.48 5.70
C ALA A 35 -14.98 -3.40 5.70
N SER A 36 -15.02 -2.47 4.75
CA SER A 36 -14.06 -1.36 4.65
C SER A 36 -14.12 -0.44 5.87
N LEU A 37 -15.32 -0.19 6.41
CA LEU A 37 -15.50 0.62 7.63
C LEU A 37 -15.05 -0.10 8.90
N LYS A 38 -15.29 -1.41 9.03
CA LYS A 38 -14.76 -2.20 10.16
C LYS A 38 -13.25 -2.15 10.20
N GLN A 39 -12.63 -2.29 9.04
CA GLN A 39 -11.19 -2.30 8.91
C GLN A 39 -10.62 -0.92 9.24
N LEU A 40 -11.22 0.15 8.70
CA LEU A 40 -10.93 1.54 9.05
C LEU A 40 -10.91 1.77 10.57
N GLN A 41 -11.95 1.29 11.24
CA GLN A 41 -12.09 1.45 12.69
C GLN A 41 -11.04 0.66 13.48
N ALA A 42 -10.69 -0.54 13.04
CA ALA A 42 -9.69 -1.37 13.71
C ALA A 42 -8.29 -0.74 13.69
N GLU A 43 -7.95 -0.05 12.61
CA GLU A 43 -6.64 0.58 12.42
C GLU A 43 -6.56 2.01 12.98
N ASN A 44 -7.71 2.70 13.09
CA ASN A 44 -7.80 4.06 13.58
C ASN A 44 -8.69 4.12 14.84
N SER A 45 -8.17 3.56 15.94
CA SER A 45 -8.89 3.52 17.23
C SER A 45 -9.25 4.92 17.80
N ASN A 46 -8.64 5.96 17.27
CA ASN A 46 -8.92 7.37 17.57
C ASN A 46 -10.13 7.94 16.80
N LEU A 47 -10.58 7.32 15.71
CA LEU A 47 -11.73 7.80 14.93
C LEU A 47 -13.05 7.37 15.59
N THR A 48 -13.99 8.31 15.66
CA THR A 48 -15.34 8.04 16.16
C THR A 48 -16.20 7.37 15.07
N ASP A 49 -17.17 6.53 15.48
CA ASP A 49 -18.15 5.89 14.59
C ASP A 49 -18.79 6.92 13.63
N ARG A 50 -19.15 8.08 14.16
CA ARG A 50 -19.74 9.19 13.41
C ARG A 50 -18.82 9.70 12.30
N ARG A 51 -17.53 9.89 12.61
CA ARG A 51 -16.54 10.43 11.67
C ARG A 51 -16.22 9.42 10.56
N LEU A 52 -16.18 8.13 10.90
CA LEU A 52 -16.06 7.05 9.91
C LEU A 52 -17.25 7.01 8.94
N VAL A 53 -18.47 7.10 9.45
CA VAL A 53 -19.68 7.14 8.62
C VAL A 53 -19.74 8.41 7.76
N GLU A 54 -19.22 9.53 8.26
CA GLU A 54 -19.07 10.77 7.49
C GLU A 54 -18.11 10.60 6.31
N TYR A 55 -16.92 10.07 6.55
CA TYR A 55 -15.96 9.78 5.48
C TYR A 55 -16.50 8.77 4.46
N PHE A 56 -17.25 7.77 4.90
CA PHE A 56 -17.92 6.83 4.00
C PHE A 56 -18.93 7.50 3.07
N LYS A 57 -19.70 8.45 3.59
CA LYS A 57 -20.62 9.24 2.75
C LYS A 57 -19.83 10.10 1.76
N MET A 58 -18.74 10.71 2.19
CA MET A 58 -17.86 11.50 1.32
C MET A 58 -17.14 10.65 0.28
N ALA A 59 -16.79 9.41 0.59
CA ALA A 59 -16.22 8.51 -0.41
C ALA A 59 -17.23 8.20 -1.54
N SER A 60 -18.53 8.14 -1.22
CA SER A 60 -19.57 7.84 -2.21
C SER A 60 -19.77 8.91 -3.30
N ILE A 61 -19.30 10.14 -3.07
CA ILE A 61 -19.32 11.21 -4.07
C ILE A 61 -18.04 11.27 -4.92
N ASN A 62 -17.02 10.49 -4.55
CA ASN A 62 -15.74 10.34 -5.27
C ASN A 62 -15.03 11.67 -5.59
N ASP A 63 -15.12 12.63 -4.66
CA ASP A 63 -14.52 13.96 -4.77
C ASP A 63 -13.72 14.26 -3.49
N LEU A 64 -12.44 14.57 -3.64
CA LEU A 64 -11.52 14.88 -2.54
C LEU A 64 -11.57 16.33 -2.10
N GLU A 65 -12.14 17.23 -2.91
CA GLU A 65 -12.31 18.64 -2.54
C GLU A 65 -13.15 18.77 -1.27
N VAL A 66 -13.99 17.78 -0.96
CA VAL A 66 -14.77 17.75 0.28
C VAL A 66 -13.94 17.61 1.55
N CYS A 67 -12.68 17.16 1.43
CA CYS A 67 -11.73 17.15 2.53
C CYS A 67 -10.96 18.47 2.65
N GLU A 68 -10.96 19.31 1.61
CA GLU A 68 -10.22 20.56 1.61
C GLU A 68 -10.77 21.51 2.67
N ASN A 69 -9.87 22.19 3.37
CA ASN A 69 -10.17 23.12 4.47
C ASN A 69 -10.72 22.48 5.76
N ARG A 70 -10.73 21.14 5.87
CA ARG A 70 -11.02 20.48 7.14
C ARG A 70 -9.79 20.44 8.04
N GLU A 71 -10.00 20.56 9.35
CA GLU A 71 -8.95 20.39 10.37
C GLU A 71 -8.36 18.96 10.33
N ASP A 72 -9.16 17.99 9.91
CA ASP A 72 -8.83 16.57 9.78
C ASP A 72 -8.59 16.14 8.33
N VAL A 73 -8.12 17.05 7.47
CA VAL A 73 -7.92 16.82 6.03
C VAL A 73 -7.18 15.52 5.74
N TYR A 74 -6.17 15.16 6.53
CA TYR A 74 -5.41 13.93 6.37
C TYR A 74 -6.24 12.68 6.66
N ASP A 75 -6.87 12.60 7.84
CA ASP A 75 -7.76 11.48 8.20
C ASP A 75 -8.88 11.33 7.15
N CYS A 76 -9.41 12.45 6.64
CA CYS A 76 -10.45 12.48 5.63
C CYS A 76 -9.97 11.90 4.29
N LYS A 77 -8.90 12.46 3.72
CA LYS A 77 -8.35 12.03 2.42
C LYS A 77 -7.91 10.56 2.46
N THR A 78 -7.18 10.15 3.50
CA THR A 78 -6.72 8.76 3.65
C THR A 78 -7.88 7.78 3.84
N SER A 79 -8.91 8.15 4.59
CA SER A 79 -10.11 7.31 4.75
C SER A 79 -10.91 7.18 3.45
N ILE A 80 -11.01 8.25 2.66
CA ILE A 80 -11.69 8.20 1.35
C ILE A 80 -10.89 7.37 0.35
N ALA A 81 -9.58 7.58 0.25
CA ALA A 81 -8.65 6.76 -0.53
C ALA A 81 -8.90 5.28 -0.25
N ARG A 82 -8.99 4.94 1.04
CA ARG A 82 -9.23 3.63 1.58
C ARG A 82 -10.58 3.02 1.22
N ILE A 83 -11.65 3.78 1.33
CA ILE A 83 -13.00 3.28 1.04
C ILE A 83 -13.16 3.01 -0.47
N ASN A 84 -12.55 3.84 -1.31
CA ASN A 84 -12.64 3.72 -2.77
C ASN A 84 -11.53 2.84 -3.36
N ASN A 85 -10.57 2.39 -2.55
CA ASN A 85 -9.36 1.70 -3.01
C ASN A 85 -8.61 2.48 -4.11
N ASN A 86 -8.58 3.80 -4.02
CA ASN A 86 -7.96 4.66 -5.02
C ASN A 86 -6.67 5.25 -4.43
N ARG A 87 -5.53 4.73 -4.87
CA ARG A 87 -4.20 5.14 -4.40
C ARG A 87 -3.85 6.56 -4.83
N ASN A 88 -4.40 7.02 -5.96
CA ASN A 88 -4.17 8.37 -6.47
C ASN A 88 -4.64 9.45 -5.48
N TYR A 89 -5.50 9.06 -4.51
CA TYR A 89 -6.00 9.94 -3.46
C TYR A 89 -5.04 10.10 -2.27
N CYS A 90 -3.95 9.32 -2.24
CA CYS A 90 -2.87 9.49 -1.28
C CYS A 90 -1.88 10.59 -1.67
N HIS A 91 -1.86 11.02 -2.93
CA HIS A 91 -0.95 12.07 -3.38
C HIS A 91 -1.30 13.42 -2.77
N SER A 92 -0.30 14.09 -2.20
CA SER A 92 -0.46 15.38 -1.54
C SER A 92 0.62 16.34 -2.02
N GLU A 93 0.21 17.38 -2.78
CA GLU A 93 1.11 18.36 -3.42
C GLU A 93 2.11 19.06 -2.47
N ASN A 94 1.95 18.94 -1.14
CA ASN A 94 2.77 19.64 -0.15
C ASN A 94 3.21 18.79 1.06
N ASN A 95 3.00 17.47 1.08
CA ASN A 95 3.39 16.66 2.25
C ASN A 95 3.66 15.18 1.92
N GLU A 96 4.92 14.87 1.64
CA GLU A 96 5.38 13.52 1.27
C GLU A 96 5.32 12.51 2.42
N GLU A 97 5.53 12.94 3.67
CA GLU A 97 5.43 12.04 4.82
C GLU A 97 4.00 11.51 4.96
N ILE A 98 3.02 12.40 4.76
CA ILE A 98 1.59 12.09 4.74
C ILE A 98 1.24 11.15 3.58
N GLU A 99 1.77 11.42 2.39
CA GLU A 99 1.56 10.58 1.21
C GLU A 99 2.12 9.17 1.41
N SER A 100 3.36 9.06 1.88
CA SER A 100 4.01 7.78 2.21
C SER A 100 3.23 7.00 3.26
N GLN A 101 2.75 7.67 4.32
CA GLN A 101 1.93 7.03 5.35
C GLN A 101 0.58 6.55 4.79
N CYS A 102 -0.08 7.35 3.94
CA CYS A 102 -1.32 6.96 3.28
C CYS A 102 -1.12 5.74 2.39
N LEU A 103 -0.11 5.74 1.50
CA LEU A 103 0.18 4.63 0.60
C LEU A 103 0.49 3.34 1.38
N LYS A 104 1.30 3.42 2.44
CA LYS A 104 1.58 2.28 3.34
C LYS A 104 0.31 1.74 4.00
N MET A 105 -0.58 2.62 4.46
CA MET A 105 -1.85 2.24 5.07
C MET A 105 -2.81 1.58 4.06
N MET A 106 -2.91 2.13 2.84
CA MET A 106 -3.75 1.58 1.77
C MET A 106 -3.40 0.14 1.44
N ILE A 107 -2.12 -0.17 1.46
CA ILE A 107 -1.65 -1.43 0.94
C ILE A 107 -1.72 -2.50 2.03
N LYS A 108 -1.51 -2.14 3.31
CA LYS A 108 -1.72 -3.01 4.50
C LYS A 108 -3.11 -3.66 4.55
N MET A 109 -4.09 -3.08 3.88
CA MET A 109 -5.46 -3.55 3.93
C MET A 109 -5.87 -4.57 2.89
N ASN A 110 -5.31 -4.47 1.69
CA ASN A 110 -5.75 -5.23 0.51
C ASN A 110 -4.72 -6.29 0.10
N SER A 111 -3.69 -6.50 0.91
CA SER A 111 -2.67 -7.51 0.68
C SER A 111 -3.31 -8.88 0.44
N TYR A 112 -4.23 -9.34 1.29
CA TYR A 112 -4.79 -10.68 1.13
C TYR A 112 -5.59 -10.89 -0.18
N PRO A 113 -6.61 -10.05 -0.51
CA PRO A 113 -7.33 -10.22 -1.77
C PRO A 113 -6.44 -10.04 -3.01
N GLU A 114 -5.49 -9.10 -2.99
CA GLU A 114 -4.58 -8.86 -4.11
C GLU A 114 -3.55 -10.01 -4.26
N LEU A 115 -3.00 -10.54 -3.16
CA LEU A 115 -2.12 -11.71 -3.16
C LEU A 115 -2.84 -12.94 -3.70
N LYS A 116 -4.12 -13.12 -3.35
CA LYS A 116 -4.91 -14.23 -3.89
C LYS A 116 -5.10 -14.14 -5.40
N LYS A 117 -5.14 -12.94 -5.98
CA LYS A 117 -5.14 -12.79 -7.44
C LYS A 117 -3.81 -13.24 -8.06
N CYS A 118 -2.70 -13.16 -7.33
CA CYS A 118 -1.41 -13.62 -7.83
C CYS A 118 -1.34 -15.15 -7.99
N GLU A 119 -2.10 -15.93 -7.24
CA GLU A 119 -2.02 -17.40 -7.24
C GLU A 119 -2.26 -18.05 -8.61
N VAL A 120 -2.97 -17.36 -9.51
CA VAL A 120 -3.25 -17.82 -10.88
C VAL A 120 -2.02 -17.75 -11.80
N PHE A 121 -1.01 -16.98 -11.40
CA PHE A 121 0.22 -16.82 -12.15
C PHE A 121 1.28 -17.83 -11.70
N GLU A 122 2.25 -18.03 -12.58
CA GLU A 122 3.40 -18.90 -12.36
C GLU A 122 4.69 -18.15 -12.72
N ASP A 123 5.81 -18.66 -12.19
CA ASP A 123 7.18 -18.19 -12.44
C ASP A 123 7.31 -16.65 -12.33
N ASP A 124 7.82 -15.98 -13.36
CA ASP A 124 8.07 -14.52 -13.36
C ASP A 124 6.80 -13.72 -13.14
N LYS A 125 5.66 -14.15 -13.70
CA LYS A 125 4.39 -13.43 -13.53
C LYS A 125 3.87 -13.51 -12.11
N TYR A 126 4.08 -14.66 -11.44
CA TYR A 126 3.71 -14.82 -10.05
C TYR A 126 4.54 -13.88 -9.17
N PHE A 127 5.86 -13.93 -9.33
CA PHE A 127 6.75 -13.13 -8.51
C PHE A 127 6.55 -11.62 -8.73
N ASN A 128 6.38 -11.18 -9.98
CA ASN A 128 6.09 -9.78 -10.30
C ASN A 128 4.75 -9.34 -9.70
N CYS A 129 3.73 -10.19 -9.72
CA CYS A 129 2.47 -9.88 -9.04
C CYS A 129 2.68 -9.69 -7.53
N LEU A 130 3.46 -10.58 -6.88
CA LEU A 130 3.78 -10.42 -5.46
C LEU A 130 4.58 -9.15 -5.18
N LEU A 131 5.58 -8.85 -6.00
CA LEU A 131 6.33 -7.59 -5.92
C LEU A 131 5.39 -6.40 -6.03
N ASN A 132 4.44 -6.41 -6.97
CA ASN A 132 3.49 -5.31 -7.13
C ASN A 132 2.60 -5.12 -5.90
N VAL A 133 2.27 -6.21 -5.21
CA VAL A 133 1.55 -6.13 -3.94
C VAL A 133 2.45 -5.58 -2.83
N PHE A 134 3.73 -5.96 -2.79
CA PHE A 134 4.62 -5.67 -1.67
C PHE A 134 5.62 -4.52 -1.85
N VAL A 135 5.72 -3.89 -3.03
CA VAL A 135 6.80 -2.93 -3.36
C VAL A 135 6.82 -1.71 -2.43
N VAL A 136 5.65 -1.28 -1.98
CA VAL A 136 5.45 -0.13 -1.09
C VAL A 136 5.74 -0.41 0.38
N TYR A 137 6.05 -1.67 0.72
CA TYR A 137 6.36 -2.07 2.09
C TYR A 137 7.86 -2.00 2.32
N ALA A 138 8.25 -1.78 3.58
CA ALA A 138 9.53 -2.25 4.07
C ALA A 138 9.38 -3.66 4.64
N LYS A 139 10.50 -4.40 4.73
CA LYS A 139 10.53 -5.69 5.43
C LYS A 139 9.95 -5.59 6.85
N ASP A 140 10.24 -4.48 7.54
CA ASP A 140 9.74 -4.21 8.89
C ASP A 140 8.22 -3.95 8.96
N ASP A 141 7.56 -3.71 7.83
CA ASP A 141 6.11 -3.59 7.75
C ASP A 141 5.41 -4.95 7.66
N CYS A 142 6.08 -6.02 7.22
CA CYS A 142 5.45 -7.33 7.04
C CYS A 142 4.72 -7.86 8.29
N PRO A 143 5.25 -7.71 9.53
CA PRO A 143 4.53 -8.14 10.75
C PRO A 143 3.20 -7.42 10.99
N SER A 144 3.00 -6.23 10.39
CA SER A 144 1.78 -5.44 10.54
C SER A 144 0.63 -5.87 9.63
N LEU A 145 0.87 -6.81 8.71
CA LEU A 145 -0.18 -7.41 7.89
C LEU A 145 -1.18 -8.20 8.74
N LEU A 146 -2.45 -8.21 8.34
CA LEU A 146 -3.52 -8.74 9.18
C LEU A 146 -3.57 -10.26 9.23
N ASP A 147 -3.27 -10.93 8.12
CA ASP A 147 -3.35 -12.38 8.01
C ASP A 147 -1.97 -13.04 7.90
N GLU A 148 -1.86 -14.25 8.45
CA GLU A 148 -0.59 -14.99 8.51
C GLU A 148 -0.06 -15.37 7.12
N TYR A 149 -0.93 -15.54 6.12
CA TYR A 149 -0.52 -15.88 4.76
C TYR A 149 0.20 -14.69 4.11
N SER A 150 -0.40 -13.49 4.14
CA SER A 150 0.22 -12.27 3.63
C SER A 150 1.51 -11.93 4.39
N LYS A 151 1.55 -12.12 5.71
CA LYS A 151 2.79 -11.98 6.51
C LYS A 151 3.90 -12.88 5.99
N ALA A 152 3.60 -14.17 5.77
CA ALA A 152 4.59 -15.13 5.32
C ALA A 152 5.11 -14.79 3.92
N GLU A 153 4.21 -14.56 2.95
CA GLU A 153 4.59 -14.20 1.58
C GLU A 153 5.39 -12.88 1.54
N CYS A 154 4.99 -11.87 2.32
CA CYS A 154 5.72 -10.60 2.43
C CYS A 154 7.16 -10.83 2.89
N ASN A 155 7.34 -11.56 3.99
CA ASN A 155 8.67 -11.88 4.51
C ASN A 155 9.50 -12.66 3.50
N ASP A 156 8.90 -13.62 2.79
CA ASP A 156 9.58 -14.42 1.79
C ASP A 156 9.99 -13.63 0.55
N VAL A 157 9.17 -12.67 0.11
CA VAL A 157 9.54 -11.71 -0.95
C VAL A 157 10.77 -10.91 -0.52
N PHE A 158 10.76 -10.29 0.66
CA PHE A 158 11.91 -9.51 1.14
C PHE A 158 13.15 -10.38 1.39
N ASN A 159 12.97 -11.60 1.88
CA ASN A 159 14.08 -12.55 2.01
C ASN A 159 14.66 -12.88 0.63
N TYR A 160 13.84 -13.15 -0.39
CA TYR A 160 14.33 -13.34 -1.75
C TYR A 160 15.17 -12.14 -2.23
N LEU A 161 14.70 -10.91 -2.01
CA LEU A 161 15.40 -9.71 -2.45
C LEU A 161 16.78 -9.58 -1.79
N GLU A 162 16.88 -9.86 -0.49
CA GLU A 162 18.18 -9.91 0.21
C GLU A 162 19.10 -11.02 -0.33
N ILE A 163 18.53 -12.18 -0.64
CA ILE A 163 19.29 -13.31 -1.18
C ILE A 163 19.79 -12.98 -2.59
N TYR A 164 18.96 -12.33 -3.40
CA TYR A 164 19.28 -11.90 -4.74
C TYR A 164 20.47 -10.94 -4.74
N GLN A 165 20.52 -9.98 -3.81
CA GLN A 165 21.66 -9.08 -3.64
C GLN A 165 22.95 -9.81 -3.22
N LYS A 166 22.83 -10.89 -2.43
CA LYS A 166 23.97 -11.69 -1.95
C LYS A 166 24.42 -12.74 -2.98
N TYR A 167 23.56 -13.09 -3.93
CA TYR A 167 23.76 -14.18 -4.90
C TYR A 167 24.12 -15.53 -4.24
N ASP A 168 23.67 -15.75 -3.00
CA ASP A 168 23.90 -17.01 -2.28
C ASP A 168 22.69 -17.92 -2.38
N MET A 169 22.74 -18.84 -3.34
CA MET A 169 21.65 -19.78 -3.61
C MET A 169 21.29 -20.67 -2.41
N ASN A 170 22.21 -20.91 -1.46
CA ASN A 170 21.90 -21.77 -0.31
C ASN A 170 20.84 -21.13 0.59
N LEU A 171 20.76 -19.81 0.60
CA LEU A 171 19.77 -19.07 1.38
C LEU A 171 18.36 -19.20 0.79
N CYS A 172 18.19 -19.56 -0.49
CA CYS A 172 16.85 -19.84 -1.06
C CYS A 172 16.09 -20.93 -0.29
N SER A 173 16.81 -21.84 0.40
CA SER A 173 16.21 -22.86 1.25
C SER A 173 15.48 -22.31 2.48
N GLN A 174 15.75 -21.06 2.86
CA GLN A 174 15.14 -20.38 4.01
C GLN A 174 13.76 -19.78 3.68
N ILE A 175 13.43 -19.66 2.38
CA ILE A 175 12.15 -19.14 1.91
C ILE A 175 11.06 -20.20 2.19
N SER A 176 9.95 -19.79 2.80
CA SER A 176 8.89 -20.72 3.19
C SER A 176 7.95 -21.09 2.02
N SER A 177 7.57 -20.11 1.20
CA SER A 177 6.72 -20.26 0.02
C SER A 177 7.42 -21.11 -1.05
N GLU A 178 6.83 -22.24 -1.42
CA GLU A 178 7.38 -23.15 -2.43
C GLU A 178 7.49 -22.48 -3.81
N LYS A 179 6.53 -21.61 -4.16
CA LYS A 179 6.56 -20.87 -5.43
C LYS A 179 7.72 -19.87 -5.45
N ILE A 180 7.87 -19.06 -4.40
CA ILE A 180 9.00 -18.10 -4.29
C ILE A 180 10.33 -18.85 -4.20
N LYS A 181 10.41 -19.95 -3.44
CA LYS A 181 11.60 -20.78 -3.33
C LYS A 181 12.04 -21.32 -4.69
N LYS A 182 11.11 -21.90 -5.46
CA LYS A 182 11.36 -22.35 -6.84
C LYS A 182 11.88 -21.20 -7.71
N TYR A 183 11.24 -20.04 -7.62
CA TYR A 183 11.67 -18.83 -8.34
C TYR A 183 13.10 -18.40 -7.95
N CYS A 184 13.41 -18.38 -6.65
CA CYS A 184 14.74 -18.06 -6.12
C CYS A 184 15.83 -18.94 -6.72
N PHE A 185 15.66 -20.27 -6.65
CA PHE A 185 16.60 -21.20 -7.25
C PHE A 185 16.72 -21.00 -8.77
N ALA A 186 15.61 -20.76 -9.46
CA ALA A 186 15.60 -20.57 -10.91
C ALA A 186 16.32 -19.29 -11.36
N LYS A 187 16.31 -18.22 -10.57
CA LYS A 187 16.96 -16.94 -10.92
C LYS A 187 18.41 -16.84 -10.43
N ILE A 188 18.71 -17.34 -9.24
CA ILE A 188 20.06 -17.23 -8.67
C ILE A 188 21.02 -18.29 -9.23
N LEU A 189 20.52 -19.48 -9.60
CA LEU A 189 21.37 -20.51 -10.21
C LEU A 189 22.01 -20.04 -11.53
N PRO A 190 21.28 -19.45 -12.50
CA PRO A 190 21.88 -18.84 -13.69
C PRO A 190 22.92 -17.77 -13.35
N LEU A 191 22.64 -16.90 -12.38
CA LEU A 191 23.52 -15.78 -12.02
C LEU A 191 24.80 -16.22 -11.32
N SER A 192 24.72 -17.22 -10.43
CA SER A 192 25.91 -17.80 -9.78
C SER A 192 26.81 -18.53 -10.77
N GLN A 193 26.25 -19.21 -11.78
CA GLN A 193 27.02 -19.86 -12.84
C GLN A 193 27.74 -18.85 -13.75
N VAL A 194 27.13 -17.71 -14.06
CA VAL A 194 27.75 -16.63 -14.83
C VAL A 194 28.97 -16.05 -14.10
N ARG A 195 28.88 -15.85 -12.78
CA ARG A 195 29.97 -15.29 -11.97
C ARG A 195 31.15 -16.25 -11.77
N VAL A 196 30.92 -17.55 -11.79
CA VAL A 196 31.96 -18.56 -11.55
C VAL A 196 32.74 -18.93 -12.83
N GLY A 197 32.31 -18.52 -14.03
CA GLY A 197 33.08 -18.83 -15.23
C GLY A 197 32.74 -18.05 -16.50
N LYS A 198 33.38 -16.89 -16.70
CA LYS A 198 34.17 -16.55 -17.91
C LYS A 198 34.85 -15.18 -17.80
N LYS A 199 36.03 -15.12 -18.41
CA LYS A 199 37.02 -14.04 -18.40
C LYS A 199 36.61 -12.87 -19.32
N SER A 200 36.62 -11.66 -18.75
CA SER A 200 36.77 -10.31 -19.33
C SER A 200 36.07 -9.98 -20.66
N LEU A 201 35.21 -8.95 -20.65
CA LEU A 201 35.29 -7.82 -21.56
C LEU A 201 34.60 -6.60 -20.89
N ALA A 202 35.36 -5.52 -20.79
CA ALA A 202 34.99 -4.15 -20.43
C ALA A 202 34.53 -3.86 -18.99
N GLU A 203 35.34 -3.02 -18.35
CA GLU A 203 34.93 -2.15 -17.26
C GLU A 203 33.77 -1.26 -17.76
N ASN A 204 32.60 -1.41 -17.12
CA ASN A 204 31.60 -0.39 -16.75
C ASN A 204 30.17 -1.00 -16.69
N GLU A 205 29.54 -0.94 -15.52
CA GLU A 205 28.09 -0.92 -15.25
C GLU A 205 27.14 -2.07 -15.70
N GLU A 206 27.58 -3.09 -16.44
CA GLU A 206 26.63 -3.85 -17.29
C GLU A 206 25.92 -5.10 -16.71
N PHE A 207 25.68 -5.33 -15.41
CA PHE A 207 24.90 -6.53 -14.99
C PHE A 207 24.07 -6.40 -13.71
N ALA A 208 23.55 -5.22 -13.40
CA ALA A 208 22.32 -5.17 -12.63
C ALA A 208 21.18 -5.45 -13.62
N ILE A 209 20.34 -6.47 -13.37
CA ILE A 209 19.20 -6.75 -14.26
C ILE A 209 18.32 -5.51 -14.23
N ASP A 210 17.94 -5.04 -15.42
CA ASP A 210 17.02 -3.93 -15.68
C ASP A 210 16.00 -4.51 -16.67
N ALA A 211 14.90 -5.05 -16.12
CA ALA A 211 13.99 -5.92 -16.85
C ALA A 211 13.03 -5.17 -17.79
N ASP A 212 12.69 -3.91 -17.50
CA ASP A 212 11.92 -3.04 -18.40
C ASP A 212 12.75 -2.02 -19.19
N LYS A 213 14.04 -1.88 -18.88
CA LYS A 213 15.02 -1.08 -19.61
C LYS A 213 14.78 0.41 -19.49
N ASP A 214 14.32 0.85 -18.32
CA ASP A 214 14.07 2.25 -18.03
C ASP A 214 15.32 2.99 -17.50
N GLY A 215 16.39 2.25 -17.19
CA GLY A 215 17.66 2.77 -16.69
C GLY A 215 17.86 2.63 -15.18
N LEU A 216 16.93 2.01 -14.46
CA LEU A 216 17.11 1.55 -13.09
C LEU A 216 17.36 0.04 -13.08
N SER A 217 18.12 -0.43 -12.09
CA SER A 217 18.20 -1.87 -11.89
C SER A 217 16.99 -2.37 -11.14
N ASP A 218 16.51 -3.59 -11.43
CA ASP A 218 15.46 -4.27 -10.66
C ASP A 218 15.73 -4.18 -9.15
N SER A 219 17.00 -4.26 -8.75
CA SER A 219 17.40 -4.11 -7.36
C SER A 219 17.22 -2.71 -6.80
N ASP A 220 17.55 -1.67 -7.56
CA ASP A 220 17.40 -0.27 -7.13
C ASP A 220 15.93 0.14 -7.14
N GLU A 221 15.19 -0.26 -8.17
CA GLU A 221 13.75 -0.09 -8.25
C GLU A 221 13.06 -0.65 -7.01
N ILE A 222 13.38 -1.89 -6.63
CA ILE A 222 12.73 -2.50 -5.46
C ILE A 222 13.29 -1.96 -4.14
N ALA A 223 14.62 -1.83 -4.02
CA ALA A 223 15.26 -1.54 -2.74
C ALA A 223 15.20 -0.04 -2.39
N ILE A 224 15.38 0.83 -3.38
CA ILE A 224 15.60 2.26 -3.22
C ILE A 224 14.32 3.02 -3.61
N TYR A 225 13.89 2.89 -4.87
CA TYR A 225 12.87 3.77 -5.45
C TYR A 225 11.43 3.29 -5.24
N LYS A 226 11.27 2.01 -4.86
CA LYS A 226 9.99 1.32 -4.68
C LYS A 226 9.12 1.29 -5.95
N THR A 227 9.77 1.25 -7.10
CA THR A 227 9.18 1.14 -8.45
C THR A 227 9.12 -0.31 -8.92
N TYR A 228 8.52 -0.56 -10.09
CA TYR A 228 8.24 -1.89 -10.59
C TYR A 228 9.24 -2.34 -11.66
N PRO A 229 10.06 -3.39 -11.42
CA PRO A 229 11.12 -3.86 -12.35
C PRO A 229 10.76 -4.23 -13.77
N ASN A 230 9.46 -4.26 -14.08
CA ASN A 230 8.95 -4.73 -15.35
C ASN A 230 7.89 -3.77 -15.91
N ASN A 231 7.79 -2.57 -15.34
CA ASN A 231 6.94 -1.50 -15.77
C ASN A 231 7.75 -0.21 -15.75
N PRO A 232 8.16 0.28 -16.93
CA PRO A 232 9.11 1.38 -17.02
C PRO A 232 8.54 2.72 -16.54
N ASP A 233 7.25 2.81 -16.24
CA ASP A 233 6.52 4.03 -15.82
C ASP A 233 5.53 3.61 -14.72
N THR A 234 5.98 3.62 -13.47
CA THR A 234 5.28 3.03 -12.32
C THR A 234 4.02 3.79 -11.94
N ASP A 235 4.05 5.12 -12.03
CA ASP A 235 2.92 5.98 -11.67
C ASP A 235 1.97 6.26 -12.85
N GLY A 236 2.41 5.94 -14.08
CA GLY A 236 1.62 6.02 -15.30
C GLY A 236 1.45 7.45 -15.83
N ASP A 237 2.32 8.38 -15.45
CA ASP A 237 2.23 9.79 -15.83
C ASP A 237 2.84 10.09 -17.22
N GLY A 238 3.55 9.12 -17.79
CA GLY A 238 4.16 9.17 -19.10
C GLY A 238 5.67 9.43 -19.11
N TYR A 239 6.31 9.55 -17.94
CA TYR A 239 7.77 9.53 -17.79
C TYR A 239 8.22 8.18 -17.24
N SER A 240 9.45 7.75 -17.60
CA SER A 240 9.93 6.47 -17.09
C SER A 240 10.55 6.61 -15.70
N ASP A 241 10.47 5.60 -14.85
CA ASP A 241 10.95 5.70 -13.45
C ASP A 241 12.44 6.09 -13.42
N GLY A 242 13.25 5.49 -14.30
CA GLY A 242 14.65 5.85 -14.48
C GLY A 242 14.90 7.25 -15.04
N GLU A 243 14.00 7.78 -15.87
CA GLU A 243 14.07 9.18 -16.31
C GLU A 243 13.78 10.12 -15.13
N GLU A 244 12.75 9.81 -14.36
CA GLU A 244 12.36 10.61 -13.21
C GLU A 244 13.45 10.64 -12.16
N VAL A 245 13.95 9.47 -11.73
CA VAL A 245 15.03 9.36 -10.76
C VAL A 245 16.27 10.12 -11.20
N LYS A 246 16.67 9.96 -12.48
CA LYS A 246 17.83 10.66 -13.04
C LYS A 246 17.67 12.19 -13.02
N ASN A 247 16.45 12.67 -13.18
CA ASN A 247 16.12 14.09 -13.17
C ASN A 247 15.71 14.60 -11.77
N GLY A 248 15.70 13.74 -10.75
CA GLY A 248 15.31 14.08 -9.38
C GLY A 248 13.82 14.26 -9.17
N PHE A 249 12.99 13.57 -9.96
CA PHE A 249 11.54 13.44 -9.81
C PHE A 249 11.17 12.11 -9.16
N ASN A 250 10.05 12.10 -8.47
CA ASN A 250 9.57 10.95 -7.71
C ASN A 250 8.92 9.93 -8.66
N PRO A 251 9.49 8.73 -8.87
CA PRO A 251 8.95 7.75 -9.83
C PRO A 251 7.65 7.06 -9.38
N LEU A 252 7.05 7.53 -8.29
CA LEU A 252 5.79 7.03 -7.76
C LEU A 252 4.68 8.08 -7.81
N GLY A 253 4.94 9.25 -8.39
CA GLY A 253 3.97 10.32 -8.44
C GLY A 253 4.59 11.70 -8.60
N LEU A 254 3.71 12.70 -8.58
CA LEU A 254 4.10 14.09 -8.68
C LEU A 254 5.11 14.50 -7.60
N GLY A 255 6.16 15.22 -7.98
CA GLY A 255 7.08 15.86 -7.04
C GLY A 255 8.55 15.51 -7.29
N LYS A 256 9.40 15.88 -6.33
CA LYS A 256 10.85 15.61 -6.42
C LYS A 256 11.20 14.33 -5.68
N LEU A 257 12.20 13.63 -6.17
CA LEU A 257 12.82 12.52 -5.46
C LEU A 257 13.53 13.06 -4.22
N ILE A 258 13.02 12.74 -3.04
CA ILE A 258 13.71 13.04 -1.78
C ILE A 258 14.57 11.85 -1.39
N GLN A 259 15.90 12.06 -1.45
CA GLN A 259 16.93 11.09 -1.02
C GLN A 259 17.13 11.09 0.49
#